data_AF-A0A0C9ZHY3-F1
#
_entry.id   AF-A0A0C9ZHY3-F1
#
_cell.length_a   1.000
_cell.length_b   1.000
_cell.length_c   1.000
_cell.angle_alpha   90.00
_cell.angle_beta   90.00
_cell.angle_gamma   90.00
#
_symmetry.space_group_name_H-M   'P 1'
#
loop_
_entity.id
_entity.type
_entity.pdbx_description
1 polymer ?
#
loop_
_entity_poly.entity_id
_entity_poly.type
_entity_poly.pdbx_seq_one_letter_code
_entity_poly.pdbx_strand_id
1 'polypeptide(L)'
;VQVPFLNLMSNIRQRAGEVRIRVGGNTQETASFVDSLPDGDMALKEPSNLNDPTSTPALRYTADALYMLGNISSLVDVKWFLGIPFNDTTNLRLQIAEVGETVLDSGGYLLGLQVGNE
;
A
#
# COMPACT_ATOMS: atom_id res chain seq x y z
N VAL A 1 -20.78 -7.79 13.57
CA VAL A 1 -19.80 -6.78 13.11
C VAL A 1 -20.31 -6.21 11.80
N GLN A 2 -20.52 -4.90 11.71
CA GLN A 2 -20.76 -4.24 10.43
C GLN A 2 -19.39 -3.97 9.80
N VAL A 3 -19.19 -4.30 8.52
CA VAL A 3 -17.91 -4.08 7.82
C VAL A 3 -18.13 -3.08 6.68
N PRO A 4 -18.25 -1.77 6.98
CA PRO A 4 -18.74 -0.78 6.02
C PRO A 4 -17.89 -0.71 4.76
N PHE A 5 -16.57 -0.81 4.91
CA PHE A 5 -15.65 -0.77 3.78
C PHE A 5 -15.88 -1.93 2.81
N LEU A 6 -15.88 -3.18 3.29
CA LEU A 6 -16.13 -4.35 2.42
C LEU A 6 -17.51 -4.29 1.77
N ASN A 7 -18.53 -3.84 2.51
CA ASN A 7 -19.87 -3.66 1.96
C ASN A 7 -19.89 -2.61 0.84
N LEU A 8 -19.18 -1.48 1.02
CA LEU A 8 -19.05 -0.46 0.00
C LEU A 8 -18.33 -1.00 -1.24
N MET A 9 -17.19 -1.69 -1.07
CA MET A 9 -16.43 -2.25 -2.19
C MET A 9 -17.25 -3.27 -2.97
N SER A 10 -17.98 -4.15 -2.28
CA SER A 10 -18.89 -5.11 -2.90
C SER A 10 -20.00 -4.43 -3.70
N ASN A 11 -20.61 -3.37 -3.15
CA ASN A 11 -21.64 -2.61 -3.84
C ASN A 11 -21.10 -1.87 -5.08
N ILE A 12 -19.91 -1.28 -4.99
CA ILE A 12 -19.28 -0.62 -6.15
C ILE A 12 -18.97 -1.68 -7.21
N ARG A 13 -18.35 -2.81 -6.85
CA ARG A 13 -18.07 -3.91 -7.78
C ARG A 13 -19.33 -4.39 -8.49
N GLN A 14 -20.43 -4.62 -7.77
CA GLN A 14 -21.70 -5.06 -8.37
C GLN A 14 -22.26 -4.08 -9.41
N ARG A 15 -21.94 -2.79 -9.29
CA ARG A 15 -22.47 -1.73 -10.16
C ARG A 15 -21.51 -1.29 -11.26
N ALA A 16 -20.21 -1.33 -10.99
CA ALA A 16 -19.15 -0.82 -11.86
C ALA A 16 -18.25 -1.93 -12.44
N GLY A 17 -18.47 -3.19 -12.05
CA GLY A 17 -17.72 -4.37 -12.50
C GLY A 17 -16.49 -4.67 -11.63
N GLU A 18 -15.68 -3.66 -11.33
CA GLU A 18 -14.42 -3.83 -10.61
C GLU A 18 -14.09 -2.60 -9.74
N VAL A 19 -13.36 -2.83 -8.65
CA VAL A 19 -12.80 -1.76 -7.82
C VAL A 19 -11.29 -1.77 -7.96
N ARG A 20 -10.72 -0.65 -8.39
CA ARG A 20 -9.27 -0.43 -8.52
C ARG A 20 -8.83 0.68 -7.59
N ILE A 21 -7.84 0.41 -6.75
CA ILE A 21 -7.32 1.37 -5.77
C ILE A 21 -5.83 1.56 -5.99
N ARG A 22 -5.39 2.82 -6.09
CA ARG A 22 -3.96 3.18 -6.09
C ARG A 22 -3.53 3.58 -4.69
N VAL A 23 -2.50 2.92 -4.17
CA VAL A 23 -1.86 3.23 -2.89
C VAL A 23 -0.56 3.98 -3.17
N GLY A 24 -0.46 5.23 -2.71
CA GLY A 24 0.69 6.09 -2.94
C GLY A 24 0.49 7.51 -2.40
N GLY A 25 0.89 8.52 -3.17
CA GLY A 25 0.90 9.94 -2.78
C GLY A 25 2.27 10.38 -2.29
N ASN A 26 2.43 11.62 -1.80
CA ASN A 26 3.74 12.16 -1.40
C ASN A 26 4.46 11.29 -0.35
N THR A 27 3.69 10.64 0.53
CA THR A 27 4.20 9.73 1.56
C THR A 27 4.82 8.44 0.99
N GLN A 28 4.54 8.09 -0.27
CA GLN A 28 5.18 6.97 -0.97
C GLN A 28 6.69 7.16 -1.05
N GLU A 29 7.17 8.38 -1.29
CA GLU A 29 8.59 8.66 -1.48
C GLU A 29 9.43 8.35 -0.25
N THR A 30 8.85 8.49 0.94
CA THR A 30 9.53 8.22 2.20
C THR A 30 9.13 6.88 2.80
N ALA A 31 8.40 6.05 2.06
CA ALA A 31 7.90 4.79 2.56
C ALA A 31 9.00 3.73 2.63
N SER A 32 8.96 2.88 3.66
CA SER A 32 9.90 1.78 3.84
C SER A 32 9.27 0.59 4.55
N PHE A 33 9.64 -0.63 4.14
CA PHE A 33 9.32 -1.85 4.86
C PHE A 33 10.17 -1.99 6.13
N VAL A 34 9.54 -2.43 7.21
CA VAL A 34 10.19 -2.86 8.44
C VAL A 34 9.60 -4.19 8.91
N ASP A 35 10.40 -4.97 9.64
CA ASP A 35 9.96 -6.28 10.13
C ASP A 35 8.88 -6.17 11.20
N SER A 36 8.93 -5.12 12.02
CA SER A 36 7.94 -4.86 13.06
C SER A 36 7.87 -3.39 13.44
N LEU A 37 6.75 -3.01 14.06
CA LEU A 37 6.53 -1.71 14.69
C LEU A 37 6.09 -1.92 16.16
N PRO A 38 6.21 -0.89 17.01
CA PRO A 38 5.68 -0.93 18.36
C PRO A 38 4.21 -1.34 18.38
N ASP A 39 3.80 -1.99 19.47
CA ASP A 39 2.41 -2.37 19.74
C ASP A 39 1.72 -3.26 18.69
N GLY A 40 2.48 -3.83 17.74
CA GLY A 40 1.94 -4.65 16.66
C GLY A 40 1.28 -3.83 15.55
N ASP A 41 1.61 -2.54 15.45
CA ASP A 41 1.10 -1.68 14.38
C ASP A 41 1.58 -2.17 13.00
N MET A 42 0.70 -2.09 12.01
CA MET A 42 1.05 -2.39 10.62
C MET A 42 1.62 -1.18 9.87
N ALA A 43 1.39 0.04 10.36
CA ALA A 43 1.86 1.26 9.73
C ALA A 43 2.00 2.40 10.75
N LEU A 44 3.11 3.14 10.67
CA LEU A 44 3.43 4.28 11.53
C LEU A 44 3.96 5.44 10.68
N LYS A 45 3.53 6.67 11.03
CA LYS A 45 4.13 7.90 10.53
C LYS A 45 5.17 8.41 11.51
N GLU A 46 6.41 8.51 11.08
CA GLU A 46 7.50 9.10 11.86
C GLU A 46 7.83 10.51 11.36
N PRO A 47 8.18 11.45 12.25
CA PRO A 47 8.68 12.75 11.84
C PRO A 47 9.85 12.56 10.88
N SER A 48 9.74 13.13 9.67
CA SER A 48 10.85 13.13 8.73
C SER A 48 11.71 14.38 8.98
N ASN A 49 13.02 14.22 8.98
CA ASN A 49 13.97 15.35 8.99
C ASN A 49 14.22 15.91 7.58
N LEU A 50 13.33 15.60 6.63
CA LEU A 50 13.48 16.04 5.25
C LEU A 50 12.96 17.47 5.15
N ASN A 51 13.80 18.38 4.63
CA ASN A 51 13.42 19.73 4.22
C ASN A 51 12.56 19.68 2.93
N ASP A 52 11.50 18.89 2.95
CA ASP A 52 10.45 18.87 1.93
C ASP A 52 9.49 20.05 2.22
N PRO A 53 9.08 20.85 1.22
CA PRO A 53 8.10 21.93 1.41
C PRO A 53 6.82 21.52 2.15
N THR A 54 6.45 20.23 2.13
CA THR A 54 5.28 19.73 2.88
C THR A 54 5.60 19.01 4.18
N SER A 55 6.87 18.88 4.57
CA SER A 55 7.33 18.17 5.77
C SER A 55 6.69 16.78 5.93
N THR A 56 6.63 16.01 4.84
CA THR A 56 5.88 14.74 4.80
C THR A 56 6.51 13.71 5.74
N PRO A 57 5.82 13.25 6.81
CA PRO A 57 6.34 12.23 7.71
C PRO A 57 6.73 10.96 6.95
N ALA A 58 7.81 10.29 7.38
CA ALA A 58 8.21 9.01 6.82
C ALA A 58 7.19 7.93 7.18
N LEU A 59 6.85 7.06 6.23
CA LEU A 59 5.92 5.96 6.46
C LEU A 59 6.70 4.66 6.63
N ARG A 60 6.62 4.07 7.80
CA ARG A 60 7.06 2.70 8.04
C ARG A 60 5.85 1.80 8.05
N TYR A 61 5.95 0.66 7.39
CA TYR A 61 4.88 -0.33 7.43
C TYR A 61 5.45 -1.74 7.34
N THR A 62 4.70 -2.69 7.89
CA THR A 62 5.06 -4.11 7.92
C THR A 62 4.36 -4.87 6.81
N ALA A 63 4.74 -6.13 6.61
CA ALA A 63 4.08 -7.04 5.65
C ALA A 63 2.59 -7.21 5.94
N ASP A 64 2.16 -7.00 7.19
CA ASP A 64 0.76 -7.12 7.60
C ASP A 64 -0.16 -6.17 6.83
N ALA A 65 0.34 -4.98 6.45
CA ALA A 65 -0.41 -4.06 5.63
C ALA A 65 -0.76 -4.67 4.26
N LEU A 66 0.19 -5.36 3.62
CA LEU A 66 -0.05 -6.03 2.33
C LEU A 66 -0.92 -7.28 2.49
N TYR A 67 -0.72 -8.06 3.55
CA TYR A 67 -1.62 -9.19 3.86
C TYR A 67 -3.05 -8.72 4.11
N MET A 68 -3.25 -7.58 4.75
CA MET A 68 -4.57 -6.97 4.89
C MET A 68 -5.17 -6.63 3.51
N LEU A 69 -4.39 -6.06 2.58
CA LEU A 69 -4.87 -5.82 1.21
C LEU A 69 -5.28 -7.11 0.50
N GLY A 70 -4.47 -8.18 0.63
CA GLY A 70 -4.78 -9.49 0.07
C GLY A 70 -6.06 -10.10 0.66
N ASN A 71 -6.27 -9.95 1.98
CA ASN A 71 -7.49 -10.39 2.65
C ASN A 71 -8.72 -9.58 2.25
N ILE A 72 -8.58 -8.28 1.99
CA ILE A 72 -9.66 -7.46 1.42
C ILE A 72 -10.00 -8.00 0.03
N SER A 73 -8.99 -8.21 -0.82
CA SER A 73 -9.18 -8.71 -2.18
C SER A 73 -9.82 -10.08 -2.24
N SER A 74 -9.45 -11.00 -1.33
CA SER A 74 -10.05 -12.34 -1.29
C SER A 74 -11.54 -12.34 -0.94
N LEU A 75 -12.02 -11.29 -0.26
CA LEU A 75 -13.42 -11.15 0.13
C LEU A 75 -14.27 -10.39 -0.89
N VAL A 76 -13.71 -9.35 -1.51
CA VAL A 76 -14.49 -8.40 -2.33
C VAL A 76 -13.85 -8.06 -3.68
N ASP A 77 -12.80 -8.76 -4.08
CA ASP A 77 -12.14 -8.67 -5.39
C ASP A 77 -11.69 -7.24 -5.76
N VAL A 78 -11.15 -6.53 -4.77
CA VAL A 78 -10.48 -5.24 -4.97
C VAL A 78 -9.11 -5.48 -5.60
N LYS A 79 -8.73 -4.62 -6.55
CA LYS A 79 -7.46 -4.66 -7.27
C LYS A 79 -6.61 -3.44 -6.94
N TRP A 80 -5.29 -3.59 -6.94
CA TRP A 80 -4.36 -2.60 -6.37
C TRP A 80 -3.30 -2.16 -7.36
N PHE A 81 -2.97 -0.87 -7.33
CA PHE A 81 -1.70 -0.35 -7.81
C PHE A 81 -0.85 0.04 -6.60
N LEU A 82 0.37 -0.48 -6.49
CA LEU A 82 1.26 -0.20 -5.38
C LEU A 82 2.34 0.82 -5.76
N GLY A 83 2.50 1.82 -4.92
CA GLY A 83 3.55 2.82 -5.03
C GLY A 83 4.91 2.31 -4.55
N ILE A 84 5.96 2.60 -5.31
CA ILE A 84 7.35 2.32 -4.99
C ILE A 84 8.08 3.67 -4.80
N PRO A 85 8.77 3.87 -3.67
CA PRO A 85 9.57 5.06 -3.43
C PRO A 85 10.62 5.26 -4.52
N PHE A 86 10.82 6.50 -4.96
CA PHE A 86 11.85 6.85 -5.95
C PHE A 86 12.80 7.95 -5.46
N ASN A 87 12.64 8.42 -4.21
CA ASN A 87 13.48 9.45 -3.62
C ASN A 87 14.97 9.09 -3.46
N ASP A 88 15.32 7.81 -3.46
CA ASP A 88 16.69 7.31 -3.49
C ASP A 88 16.87 6.37 -4.69
N THR A 89 17.44 6.91 -5.76
CA THR A 89 17.69 6.17 -7.01
C THR A 89 18.93 5.26 -6.94
N THR A 90 19.73 5.37 -5.87
CA THR A 90 20.91 4.53 -5.65
C THR A 90 20.54 3.28 -4.85
N ASN A 91 19.58 3.38 -3.92
CA ASN A 91 19.07 2.26 -3.13
C ASN A 91 17.55 2.13 -3.26
N LEU A 92 17.11 1.59 -4.40
CA LEU A 92 15.69 1.34 -4.66
C LEU A 92 15.11 0.37 -3.63
N ARG A 93 14.02 0.78 -2.97
CA ARG A 93 13.33 -0.03 -1.94
C ARG A 93 12.35 -1.02 -2.59
N LEU A 94 12.90 -1.98 -3.34
CA LEU A 94 12.14 -2.95 -4.13
C LEU A 94 11.40 -4.02 -3.31
N GLN A 95 11.69 -4.13 -2.01
CA GLN A 95 11.00 -5.07 -1.12
C GLN A 95 9.47 -4.90 -1.15
N ILE A 96 8.98 -3.68 -1.39
CA ILE A 96 7.55 -3.41 -1.56
C ILE A 96 6.96 -4.16 -2.74
N ALA A 97 7.69 -4.18 -3.86
CA ALA A 97 7.30 -4.91 -5.05
C ALA A 97 7.32 -6.42 -4.78
N GLU A 98 8.41 -6.92 -4.18
CA GLU A 98 8.60 -8.36 -3.91
C GLU A 98 7.49 -8.94 -3.01
N VAL A 99 7.18 -8.25 -1.90
CA VAL A 99 6.12 -8.69 -0.99
C VAL A 99 4.75 -8.45 -1.63
N GLY A 100 4.56 -7.33 -2.33
CA GLY A 100 3.33 -7.00 -3.03
C GLY A 100 2.94 -8.06 -4.06
N GLU A 101 3.87 -8.47 -4.92
CA GLU A 101 3.68 -9.54 -5.90
C GLU A 101 3.37 -10.86 -5.20
N THR A 102 4.14 -11.23 -4.18
CA THR A 102 3.93 -12.48 -3.44
C THR A 102 2.51 -12.56 -2.84
N VAL A 103 2.02 -11.46 -2.27
CA VAL A 103 0.74 -11.44 -1.54
C VAL A 103 -0.46 -11.23 -2.47
N LEU A 104 -0.32 -10.41 -3.52
CA LEU A 104 -1.46 -9.93 -4.32
C LEU A 104 -1.53 -10.56 -5.71
N ASP A 105 -0.41 -10.98 -6.30
CA ASP A 105 -0.39 -11.44 -7.70
C ASP A 105 -1.02 -12.84 -7.87
N SER A 106 -0.88 -13.71 -6.87
CA SER A 106 -1.45 -15.07 -6.90
C SER A 106 -2.98 -15.11 -7.12
N GLY A 107 -3.69 -14.06 -6.70
CA GLY A 107 -5.13 -13.87 -6.95
C GLY A 107 -5.45 -12.90 -8.10
N GLY A 108 -4.44 -12.44 -8.84
CA GLY A 108 -4.56 -11.40 -9.85
C GLY A 108 -5.08 -10.09 -9.26
N TYR A 109 -4.65 -9.75 -8.03
CA TYR A 109 -5.07 -8.54 -7.32
C TYR A 109 -4.10 -7.37 -7.49
N LEU A 110 -2.88 -7.62 -7.96
CA LEU A 110 -1.91 -6.58 -8.31
C LEU A 110 -2.06 -6.21 -9.79
N LEU A 111 -2.39 -4.95 -10.08
CA LEU A 111 -2.53 -4.44 -11.44
C LEU A 111 -1.26 -3.77 -11.97
N GLY A 112 -0.38 -3.34 -11.07
CA GLY A 112 0.88 -2.72 -11.44
C GLY A 112 1.55 -1.99 -10.29
N LEU A 113 2.78 -1.57 -10.58
CA LEU A 113 3.63 -0.81 -9.68
C LEU A 113 3.83 0.59 -10.24
N GLN A 114 3.79 1.60 -9.38
CA GLN A 114 4.06 2.98 -9.73
C GLN A 114 5.36 3.42 -9.06
N VAL A 115 6.41 3.66 -9.83
CA VAL A 115 7.67 4.20 -9.31
C VAL A 115 7.59 5.72 -9.24
N GLY A 116 7.75 6.26 -8.03
CA GLY A 116 7.70 7.69 -7.78
C GLY A 116 6.28 8.27 -7.69
N ASN A 117 6.20 9.49 -7.15
CA ASN A 117 5.01 10.31 -7.09
C ASN A 117 5.38 11.79 -7.22
N GLU A 118 4.87 12.41 -8.29
CA GLU A 118 4.90 13.87 -8.56
C GLU A 118 6.27 14.53 -8.35
#